data_AF-A0A9P7KCI2-F1
#
_entry.id   AF-A0A9P7KCI2-F1
#
_cell.length_a   1.000
_cell.length_b   1.000
_cell.length_c   1.000
_cell.angle_alpha   90.00
_cell.angle_beta   90.00
_cell.angle_gamma   90.00
#
_symmetry.space_group_name_H-M   'P 1'
#
loop_
_entity.id
_entity.type
_entity.pdbx_description
1 polymer ?
#
loop_
_entity_poly.entity_id
_entity_poly.type
_entity_poly.pdbx_seq_one_letter_code
_entity_poly.pdbx_strand_id
1 'polypeptide(L)'
;MGAGQSRSESDEKVFQNETPISFSQDVVNQLSDRLESHETSPERQSTLDALIRSRIQSELEHLKQEEEKVRQEIESALEKENLDRERSGAEDSAEGGSGRIPSSTELMGDLEEIRSKVDRYQARRDLREFPEVKSTGEAVVSCYQNHPTTPLDCWREVNAFKESVAQVEQSATPIGAPDESFDAVEYDDLMLASEYRWIFP
;
A
#
# COMPACT_ATOMS: atom_id res chain seq x y z
N MET A 1 32.94 -38.89 -61.93
CA MET A 1 32.55 -37.85 -60.95
C MET A 1 32.65 -38.47 -59.57
N GLY A 2 33.80 -38.31 -58.90
CA GLY A 2 34.04 -38.83 -57.55
C GLY A 2 34.36 -37.65 -56.63
N ALA A 3 33.68 -37.57 -55.49
CA ALA A 3 34.00 -36.65 -54.42
C ALA A 3 33.92 -37.45 -53.11
N GLY A 4 35.08 -37.64 -52.50
CA GLY A 4 35.26 -38.41 -51.28
C GLY A 4 34.88 -37.61 -50.03
N GLN A 5 34.19 -38.31 -49.12
CA GLN A 5 34.54 -38.44 -47.70
C GLN A 5 35.22 -37.22 -47.05
N SER A 6 34.42 -36.29 -46.50
CA SER A 6 34.87 -35.35 -45.48
C SER A 6 34.78 -36.02 -44.10
N ARG A 7 35.86 -36.68 -43.67
CA ARG A 7 36.12 -36.93 -42.25
C ARG A 7 37.13 -35.88 -41.82
N SER A 8 36.75 -35.02 -40.87
CA SER A 8 37.71 -34.18 -40.15
C SER A 8 38.53 -35.10 -39.25
N GLU A 9 39.71 -35.48 -39.72
CA GLU A 9 40.77 -36.02 -38.88
C GLU A 9 40.99 -35.05 -37.72
N SER A 10 40.71 -35.53 -36.51
CA SER A 10 41.21 -34.95 -35.27
C SER A 10 42.73 -35.00 -35.32
N ASP A 11 43.37 -33.86 -35.59
CA ASP A 11 44.81 -33.67 -35.48
C ASP A 11 45.19 -33.77 -33.99
N GLU A 12 45.32 -35.01 -33.49
CA GLU A 12 45.83 -35.29 -32.16
C GLU A 12 47.33 -34.98 -32.15
N LYS A 13 47.68 -33.75 -31.76
CA LYS A 13 49.06 -33.32 -31.56
C LYS A 13 49.63 -34.02 -30.34
N VAL A 14 50.17 -35.22 -30.55
CA VAL A 14 51.00 -35.94 -29.58
C VAL A 14 52.39 -35.29 -29.59
N PHE A 15 52.65 -34.41 -28.63
CA PHE A 15 54.00 -33.92 -28.37
C PHE A 15 54.81 -35.03 -27.71
N GLN A 16 55.75 -35.62 -28.46
CA GLN A 16 56.76 -36.51 -27.88
C GLN A 16 57.97 -35.68 -27.48
N ASN A 17 58.33 -35.74 -26.19
CA ASN A 17 59.43 -34.98 -25.64
C ASN A 17 60.75 -35.63 -26.12
N GLU A 18 61.42 -35.07 -27.13
CA GLU A 18 62.65 -35.63 -27.73
C GLU A 18 63.90 -35.58 -26.83
N THR A 19 63.79 -35.04 -25.61
CA THR A 19 64.89 -35.03 -24.64
C THR A 19 64.54 -35.89 -23.41
N PRO A 20 65.41 -36.82 -23.00
CA PRO A 20 65.21 -37.57 -21.77
C PRO A 20 65.23 -36.62 -20.58
N ILE A 21 64.05 -36.33 -20.03
CA ILE A 21 63.91 -35.53 -18.81
C ILE A 21 64.36 -36.41 -17.65
N SER A 22 65.64 -36.33 -17.30
CA SER A 22 66.19 -36.98 -16.11
C SER A 22 66.02 -36.03 -14.93
N PHE A 23 65.22 -36.44 -13.95
CA PHE A 23 65.10 -35.72 -12.69
C PHE A 23 66.23 -36.16 -11.76
N SER A 24 66.77 -35.24 -10.96
CA SER A 24 67.71 -35.62 -9.91
C SER A 24 67.02 -36.55 -8.92
N GLN A 25 67.76 -37.53 -8.41
CA GLN A 25 67.24 -38.49 -7.43
C GLN A 25 66.64 -37.79 -6.20
N ASP A 26 67.18 -36.61 -5.83
CA ASP A 26 66.66 -35.79 -4.74
C ASP A 26 65.24 -35.25 -5.00
N VAL A 27 64.95 -34.82 -6.23
CA VAL A 27 63.60 -34.35 -6.60
C VAL A 27 62.62 -35.51 -6.65
N VAL A 28 63.06 -36.65 -7.17
CA VAL A 28 62.25 -37.89 -7.18
C VAL A 28 61.93 -38.32 -5.76
N ASN A 29 62.91 -38.34 -4.86
CA ASN A 29 62.75 -38.70 -3.46
C ASN A 29 61.78 -37.73 -2.74
N GLN A 30 61.93 -36.41 -2.95
CA GLN A 30 61.02 -35.41 -2.38
C GLN A 30 59.57 -35.56 -2.88
N LEU A 31 59.39 -35.97 -4.14
CA LEU A 31 58.06 -36.23 -4.70
C LEU A 31 57.46 -37.52 -4.12
N SER A 32 58.25 -38.59 -3.96
CA SER A 32 57.79 -39.83 -3.32
C SER A 32 57.45 -39.64 -1.83
N ASP A 33 58.26 -38.90 -1.08
CA ASP A 33 57.97 -38.57 0.32
C ASP A 33 56.69 -37.72 0.43
N ARG A 34 56.46 -36.83 -0.54
CA ARG A 34 55.22 -36.03 -0.62
C ARG A 34 53.99 -36.81 -1.08
N LEU A 35 54.14 -37.96 -1.72
CA LEU A 35 53.00 -38.81 -2.07
C LEU A 35 52.44 -39.52 -0.82
N GLU A 36 53.27 -39.77 0.19
CA GLU A 36 52.85 -40.34 1.47
C GLU A 36 52.24 -39.29 2.40
N SER A 37 52.62 -38.01 2.26
CA SER A 37 52.02 -36.89 3.00
C SER A 37 50.95 -36.16 2.18
N HIS A 38 49.67 -36.26 2.57
CA HIS A 38 48.56 -35.60 1.87
C HIS A 38 48.49 -34.06 2.11
N GLU A 39 49.53 -33.46 2.70
CA GLU A 39 49.54 -32.07 3.12
C GLU A 39 50.16 -31.15 2.05
N THR A 40 49.46 -30.06 1.73
CA THR A 40 49.98 -29.03 0.85
C THR A 40 51.12 -28.30 1.57
N SER A 41 52.26 -28.09 0.89
CA SER A 41 53.33 -27.30 1.51
C SER A 41 52.84 -25.87 1.74
N PRO A 42 53.30 -25.17 2.80
CA PRO A 42 52.80 -23.83 3.13
C PRO A 42 52.99 -22.82 1.98
N GLU A 43 54.06 -22.96 1.19
CA GLU A 43 54.28 -22.17 -0.03
C GLU A 43 53.26 -22.46 -1.15
N ARG A 44 52.85 -23.73 -1.30
CA ARG A 44 51.78 -24.08 -2.26
C ARG A 44 50.41 -23.63 -1.76
N GLN A 45 50.18 -23.67 -0.46
CA GLN A 45 48.93 -23.17 0.11
C GLN A 45 48.78 -21.66 -0.09
N SER A 46 49.85 -20.88 0.12
CA SER A 46 49.78 -19.41 -0.06
C SER A 46 49.53 -19.01 -1.52
N THR A 47 50.13 -19.73 -2.47
CA THR A 47 49.91 -19.52 -3.91
C THR A 47 48.49 -19.92 -4.33
N LEU A 48 47.98 -21.04 -3.85
CA LEU A 48 46.59 -21.44 -4.07
C LEU A 48 45.61 -20.41 -3.49
N ASP A 49 45.82 -19.97 -2.24
CA ASP A 49 44.97 -18.97 -1.61
C ASP A 49 44.98 -17.63 -2.37
N ALA A 50 46.14 -17.22 -2.90
CA ALA A 50 46.24 -16.02 -3.72
C ALA A 50 45.43 -16.13 -5.03
N LEU A 51 45.51 -17.28 -5.71
CA LEU A 51 44.71 -17.56 -6.91
C LEU A 51 43.22 -17.62 -6.61
N ILE A 52 42.83 -18.26 -5.49
CA ILE A 52 41.44 -18.34 -5.05
C ILE A 52 40.91 -16.93 -4.76
N ARG A 53 41.65 -16.10 -4.02
CA ARG A 53 41.26 -14.70 -3.76
C ARG A 53 41.11 -13.91 -5.06
N SER A 54 42.05 -14.04 -5.98
CA SER A 54 41.98 -13.38 -7.29
C SER A 54 40.74 -13.81 -8.08
N ARG A 55 40.43 -15.11 -8.12
CA ARG A 55 39.24 -15.61 -8.80
C ARG A 55 37.97 -15.08 -8.14
N ILE A 56 37.87 -15.15 -6.82
CA ILE A 56 36.73 -14.62 -6.06
C ILE A 56 36.53 -13.14 -6.37
N GLN A 57 37.59 -12.34 -6.39
CA GLN A 57 37.51 -10.92 -6.73
C GLN A 57 36.96 -10.70 -8.15
N SER A 58 37.46 -11.43 -9.14
CA SER A 58 36.96 -11.33 -10.51
C SER A 58 35.48 -11.73 -10.65
N GLU A 59 35.04 -12.76 -9.92
CA GLU A 59 33.65 -13.21 -9.91
C GLU A 59 32.74 -12.20 -9.20
N LEU A 60 33.21 -11.58 -8.11
CA LEU A 60 32.48 -10.53 -7.41
C LEU A 60 32.30 -9.27 -8.28
N GLU A 61 33.32 -8.90 -9.05
CA GLU A 61 33.23 -7.81 -10.01
C GLU A 61 32.24 -8.12 -11.13
N HIS A 62 32.26 -9.35 -11.65
CA HIS A 62 31.31 -9.82 -12.65
C HIS A 62 29.86 -9.76 -12.13
N LEU A 63 29.60 -10.31 -10.93
CA LEU A 63 28.26 -10.29 -10.32
C LEU A 63 27.73 -8.87 -10.08
N LYS A 64 28.60 -7.93 -9.69
CA LYS A 64 28.20 -6.51 -9.53
C LYS A 64 27.78 -5.88 -10.85
N GLN A 65 28.45 -6.21 -11.95
CA GLN A 65 28.09 -5.73 -13.29
C GLN A 65 26.75 -6.31 -13.75
N GLU A 66 26.51 -7.60 -13.49
CA GLU A 66 25.22 -8.24 -13.77
C GLU A 66 24.10 -7.64 -12.92
N GLU A 67 24.33 -7.39 -11.63
CA GLU A 67 23.35 -6.75 -10.75
C GLU A 67 22.97 -5.35 -11.25
N GLU A 68 23.96 -4.54 -11.64
CA GLU A 68 23.73 -3.20 -12.18
C GLU A 68 22.94 -3.25 -13.49
N LYS A 69 23.26 -4.20 -14.37
CA LYS A 69 22.52 -4.41 -15.61
C LYS A 69 21.05 -4.80 -15.34
N VAL A 70 20.82 -5.74 -14.42
CA VAL A 70 19.46 -6.14 -14.03
C VAL A 70 18.70 -4.98 -13.41
N ARG A 71 19.35 -4.14 -12.59
CA ARG A 71 18.74 -2.92 -12.05
C ARG A 71 18.31 -1.95 -13.14
N GLN A 72 19.18 -1.68 -14.11
CA GLN A 72 18.85 -0.82 -15.25
C GLN A 72 17.71 -1.40 -16.10
N GLU A 73 17.70 -2.71 -16.32
CA GLU A 73 16.59 -3.38 -17.02
C GLU A 73 15.27 -3.25 -16.23
N ILE A 74 15.29 -3.41 -14.91
CA ILE A 74 14.10 -3.19 -14.06
C ILE A 74 13.65 -1.74 -14.10
N GLU A 75 14.55 -0.77 -13.98
CA GLU A 75 14.24 0.66 -14.04
C GLU A 75 13.61 1.04 -15.38
N SER A 76 14.20 0.59 -16.49
CA SER A 76 13.64 0.83 -17.83
C SER A 76 12.30 0.13 -18.05
N ALA A 77 12.11 -1.07 -17.49
CA ALA A 77 10.84 -1.78 -17.55
C ALA A 77 9.75 -1.08 -16.74
N LEU A 78 10.08 -0.54 -15.56
CA LEU A 78 9.17 0.25 -14.73
C LEU A 78 8.84 1.59 -15.38
N GLU A 79 9.81 2.28 -15.98
CA GLU A 79 9.55 3.52 -16.71
C GLU A 79 8.61 3.26 -17.89
N LYS A 80 8.86 2.18 -18.64
CA LYS A 80 7.99 1.77 -19.74
C LYS A 80 6.59 1.39 -19.27
N GLU A 81 6.47 0.61 -18.19
CA GLU A 81 5.16 0.25 -17.61
C GLU A 81 4.41 1.49 -17.13
N ASN A 82 5.09 2.43 -16.48
CA ASN A 82 4.49 3.68 -16.05
C ASN A 82 3.99 4.50 -17.26
N LEU A 83 4.81 4.63 -18.32
CA LEU A 83 4.40 5.29 -19.56
C LEU A 83 3.23 4.58 -20.25
N ASP A 84 3.25 3.24 -20.32
CA ASP A 84 2.18 2.43 -20.90
C ASP A 84 0.91 2.51 -20.04
N ARG A 85 1.01 2.64 -18.72
CA ARG A 85 -0.11 2.81 -17.78
C ARG A 85 -0.69 4.22 -17.81
N GLU A 86 0.11 5.26 -17.96
CA GLU A 86 -0.36 6.62 -18.22
C GLU A 86 -1.08 6.70 -19.59
N ARG A 87 -0.52 6.02 -20.61
CA ARG A 87 -1.12 5.97 -21.95
C ARG A 87 -2.42 5.16 -21.96
N SER A 88 -2.43 3.95 -21.40
CA SER A 88 -3.64 3.10 -21.32
C SER A 88 -4.67 3.64 -20.35
N GLY A 89 -4.24 4.27 -19.23
CA GLY A 89 -5.14 4.93 -18.29
C GLY A 89 -5.87 6.14 -18.90
N ALA A 90 -5.32 6.75 -19.94
CA ALA A 90 -6.01 7.76 -20.74
C ALA A 90 -7.01 7.16 -21.75
N GLU A 91 -6.88 5.89 -22.11
CA GLU A 91 -7.70 5.17 -23.10
C GLU A 91 -8.86 4.39 -22.44
N ASP A 92 -8.65 3.82 -21.24
CA ASP A 92 -9.60 2.96 -20.49
C ASP A 92 -10.56 3.71 -19.55
N SER A 93 -10.79 5.01 -19.76
CA SER A 93 -11.75 5.82 -18.98
C SER A 93 -13.24 5.45 -19.22
N ALA A 94 -13.54 4.23 -19.65
CA ALA A 94 -14.89 3.76 -19.93
C ALA A 94 -15.47 2.80 -18.88
N GLU A 95 -14.70 1.99 -18.12
CA GLU A 95 -15.31 1.14 -17.08
C GLU A 95 -14.42 0.93 -15.85
N GLY A 96 -15.08 0.96 -14.69
CA GLY A 96 -14.45 1.14 -13.38
C GLY A 96 -13.71 -0.07 -12.83
N GLY A 97 -12.84 0.21 -11.86
CA GLY A 97 -12.41 -0.81 -10.90
C GLY A 97 -10.99 -0.69 -10.37
N SER A 98 -10.80 0.18 -9.37
CA SER A 98 -9.90 -0.03 -8.23
C SER A 98 -8.47 -0.54 -8.54
N GLY A 99 -7.66 0.31 -9.16
CA GLY A 99 -6.22 0.06 -9.25
C GLY A 99 -5.43 1.25 -9.80
N ARG A 100 -5.98 2.46 -9.76
CA ARG A 100 -5.32 3.67 -10.25
C ARG A 100 -4.61 4.33 -9.07
N ILE A 101 -3.29 4.42 -9.12
CA ILE A 101 -2.57 5.40 -8.31
C ILE A 101 -2.83 6.72 -9.04
N PRO A 102 -3.70 7.61 -8.52
CA PRO A 102 -4.03 8.82 -9.24
C PRO A 102 -2.77 9.70 -9.28
N SER A 103 -2.53 10.35 -10.41
CA SER A 103 -1.37 11.23 -10.54
C SER A 103 -1.43 12.33 -9.48
N SER A 104 -0.28 12.84 -9.05
CA SER A 104 -0.20 13.84 -7.98
C SER A 104 -1.09 15.07 -8.22
N THR A 105 -1.42 15.38 -9.47
CA THR A 105 -2.29 16.49 -9.87
C THR A 105 -3.77 16.18 -9.68
N GLU A 106 -4.21 14.94 -9.94
CA GLU A 106 -5.60 14.51 -9.70
C GLU A 106 -5.88 14.47 -8.19
N LEU A 107 -4.94 13.92 -7.41
CA LEU A 107 -5.04 13.90 -5.95
C LEU A 107 -5.15 15.30 -5.34
N MET A 108 -4.45 16.28 -5.89
CA MET A 108 -4.56 17.67 -5.43
C MET A 108 -5.94 18.27 -5.72
N GLY A 109 -6.52 17.97 -6.89
CA GLY A 109 -7.88 18.41 -7.24
C GLY A 109 -8.93 17.80 -6.30
N ASP A 110 -8.87 16.48 -6.11
CA ASP A 110 -9.80 15.76 -5.24
C ASP A 110 -9.71 16.23 -3.79
N LEU A 111 -8.50 16.49 -3.31
CA LEU A 111 -8.27 16.94 -1.94
C LEU A 111 -8.81 18.36 -1.69
N GLU A 112 -8.72 19.24 -2.70
CA GLU A 112 -9.32 20.57 -2.63
C GLU A 112 -10.86 20.51 -2.71
N GLU A 113 -11.40 19.61 -3.54
CA GLU A 113 -12.85 19.37 -3.60
C GLU A 113 -13.38 18.87 -2.25
N ILE A 114 -12.70 17.91 -1.63
CA ILE A 114 -13.06 17.37 -0.32
C ILE A 114 -13.01 18.47 0.75
N ARG A 115 -11.94 19.27 0.79
CA ARG A 115 -11.84 20.42 1.70
C ARG A 115 -13.02 21.36 1.53
N SER A 116 -13.33 21.75 0.29
CA SER A 116 -14.46 22.64 0.02
C SER A 116 -15.81 22.06 0.43
N LYS A 117 -16.02 20.73 0.29
CA LYS A 117 -17.24 20.06 0.73
C LYS A 117 -17.34 20.03 2.25
N VAL A 118 -16.24 19.78 2.95
CA VAL A 118 -16.18 19.80 4.42
C VAL A 118 -16.47 21.21 4.94
N ASP A 119 -15.85 22.24 4.36
CA ASP A 119 -16.08 23.63 4.78
C ASP A 119 -17.53 24.06 4.53
N ARG A 120 -18.12 23.69 3.39
CA ARG A 120 -19.55 23.93 3.12
C ARG A 120 -20.46 23.19 4.09
N TYR A 121 -20.12 21.96 4.45
CA TYR A 121 -20.90 21.15 5.39
C TYR A 121 -20.80 21.72 6.82
N GLN A 122 -19.61 22.14 7.25
CA GLN A 122 -19.41 22.78 8.55
C GLN A 122 -20.11 24.15 8.62
N ALA A 123 -20.04 24.96 7.55
CA ALA A 123 -20.74 26.24 7.49
C ALA A 123 -22.26 26.10 7.66
N ARG A 124 -22.88 25.06 7.06
CA ARG A 124 -24.31 24.77 7.19
C ARG A 124 -24.71 24.17 8.55
N ARG A 125 -23.74 23.63 9.30
CA ARG A 125 -23.96 22.97 10.60
C ARG A 125 -23.68 23.89 11.77
N ASP A 126 -22.99 25.01 11.56
CA ASP A 126 -22.65 25.95 12.61
C ASP A 126 -23.93 26.50 13.27
N LEU A 127 -24.05 26.30 14.59
CA LEU A 127 -25.13 26.80 15.46
C LEU A 127 -25.32 28.34 15.43
N ARG A 128 -24.50 29.05 14.64
CA ARG A 128 -24.65 30.48 14.32
C ARG A 128 -25.82 30.73 13.36
N GLU A 129 -26.19 29.74 12.57
CA GLU A 129 -27.27 29.83 11.59
C GLU A 129 -28.67 29.69 12.23
N PHE A 130 -28.75 29.11 13.43
CA PHE A 130 -30.01 28.90 14.16
C PHE A 130 -29.97 29.50 15.58
N PRO A 131 -29.93 30.84 15.71
CA PRO A 131 -29.87 31.52 17.00
C PRO A 131 -31.09 31.23 17.89
N GLU A 132 -32.23 30.87 17.28
CA GLU A 132 -33.46 30.52 17.99
C GLU A 132 -33.35 29.18 18.73
N VAL A 133 -32.77 28.14 18.13
CA VAL A 133 -32.53 26.85 18.81
C VAL A 133 -31.57 27.01 19.97
N LYS A 134 -30.58 27.90 19.82
CA LYS A 134 -29.63 28.20 20.88
C LYS A 134 -30.30 28.92 22.06
N SER A 135 -31.13 29.93 21.79
CA SER A 135 -31.80 30.70 22.85
C SER A 135 -32.85 29.88 23.59
N THR A 136 -33.65 29.06 22.88
CA THR A 136 -34.62 28.15 23.49
C THR A 136 -33.92 27.03 24.26
N GLY A 137 -32.78 26.52 23.78
CA GLY A 137 -31.95 25.56 24.49
C GLY A 137 -31.37 26.11 25.80
N GLU A 138 -30.85 27.33 25.78
CA GLU A 138 -30.36 28.03 26.98
C GLU A 138 -31.51 28.31 27.98
N ALA A 139 -32.72 28.60 27.49
CA ALA A 139 -33.91 28.78 28.35
C ALA A 139 -34.33 27.48 29.06
N VAL A 140 -34.27 26.33 28.38
CA VAL A 140 -34.51 25.01 28.99
C VAL A 140 -33.49 24.73 30.09
N VAL A 141 -32.21 24.96 29.79
CA VAL A 141 -31.12 24.75 30.75
C VAL A 141 -31.27 25.67 31.97
N SER A 142 -31.62 26.94 31.75
CA SER A 142 -31.91 27.90 32.82
C SER A 142 -33.08 27.46 33.69
N CYS A 143 -34.18 26.98 33.09
CA CYS A 143 -35.34 26.52 33.84
C CYS A 143 -34.99 25.32 34.74
N TYR A 144 -34.29 24.31 34.21
CA TYR A 144 -33.89 23.16 35.02
C TYR A 144 -32.89 23.50 36.14
N GLN A 145 -32.03 24.51 35.94
CA GLN A 145 -31.14 24.99 37.00
C GLN A 145 -31.90 25.67 38.14
N ASN A 146 -32.98 26.41 37.82
CA ASN A 146 -33.81 27.10 38.81
C ASN A 146 -34.84 26.17 39.49
N HIS A 147 -35.17 25.04 38.87
CA HIS A 147 -36.15 24.07 39.36
C HIS A 147 -35.57 22.64 39.55
N PRO A 148 -34.59 22.44 40.46
CA PRO A 148 -33.91 21.15 40.63
C PRO A 148 -34.81 20.05 41.20
N THR A 149 -35.86 20.41 41.93
CA THR A 149 -36.81 19.48 42.56
C THR A 149 -38.15 19.38 41.83
N THR A 150 -38.42 20.28 40.88
CA THR A 150 -39.68 20.30 40.10
C THR A 150 -39.43 20.43 38.59
N PRO A 151 -38.73 19.47 37.96
CA PRO A 151 -38.41 19.53 36.53
C PRO A 151 -39.64 19.52 35.61
N LEU A 152 -40.80 19.06 36.11
CA LEU A 152 -42.05 19.02 35.34
C LEU A 152 -42.62 20.43 35.06
N ASP A 153 -42.19 21.46 35.79
CA ASP A 153 -42.67 22.84 35.56
C ASP A 153 -42.08 23.45 34.27
N CYS A 154 -40.92 22.95 33.82
CA CYS A 154 -40.16 23.44 32.65
C CYS A 154 -40.67 22.93 31.29
N TRP A 155 -41.91 22.42 31.22
CA TRP A 155 -42.46 21.80 30.03
C TRP A 155 -42.68 22.80 28.87
N ARG A 156 -42.92 24.07 29.19
CA ARG A 156 -43.15 25.12 28.18
C ARG A 156 -41.89 25.43 27.39
N GLU A 157 -40.76 25.55 28.10
CA GLU A 157 -39.44 25.81 27.54
C GLU A 157 -38.99 24.61 26.69
N VAL A 158 -39.26 23.39 27.15
CA VAL A 158 -38.96 22.16 26.41
C VAL A 158 -39.79 22.06 25.13
N ASN A 159 -41.08 22.43 25.17
CA ASN A 159 -41.92 22.44 23.97
C ASN A 159 -41.46 23.51 22.97
N ALA A 160 -41.13 24.71 23.43
CA ALA A 160 -40.57 25.76 22.57
C ALA A 160 -39.24 25.33 21.92
N PHE A 161 -38.37 24.65 22.67
CA PHE A 161 -37.14 24.07 22.12
C PHE A 161 -37.43 23.02 21.04
N LYS A 162 -38.36 22.07 21.31
CA LYS A 162 -38.77 21.05 20.33
C LYS A 162 -39.33 21.67 19.05
N GLU A 163 -40.14 22.72 19.15
CA GLU A 163 -40.66 23.44 17.98
C GLU A 163 -39.54 24.09 17.17
N SER A 164 -38.58 24.76 17.82
CA SER A 164 -37.44 25.37 17.14
C SER A 164 -36.54 24.34 16.44
N VAL A 165 -36.32 23.17 17.06
CA VAL A 165 -35.56 22.07 16.46
C VAL A 165 -36.29 21.46 15.27
N ALA A 166 -37.61 21.25 15.39
CA ALA A 166 -38.42 20.70 14.30
C ALA A 166 -38.39 21.61 13.05
N GLN A 167 -38.39 22.93 13.22
CA GLN A 167 -38.27 23.87 12.10
C GLN A 167 -36.89 23.81 11.44
N VAL A 168 -35.83 23.61 12.22
CA VAL A 168 -34.47 23.43 11.68
C VAL A 168 -34.34 22.09 10.97
N GLU A 169 -34.89 21.01 11.50
CA GLU A 169 -34.88 19.69 10.85
C GLU A 169 -35.65 19.69 9.52
N GLN A 170 -36.78 20.40 9.45
CA GLN A 170 -37.56 20.58 8.21
C GLN A 170 -36.82 21.40 7.15
N SER A 171 -35.98 22.35 7.55
CA SER A 171 -35.20 23.18 6.61
C SER A 171 -33.82 22.60 6.28
N ALA A 172 -33.27 21.75 7.13
CA ALA A 172 -31.94 21.15 6.99
C ALA A 172 -31.93 19.80 6.24
N THR A 173 -33.09 19.17 6.01
CA THR A 173 -33.15 17.91 5.27
C THR A 173 -32.83 18.14 3.78
N PRO A 174 -31.79 17.49 3.22
CA PRO A 174 -31.70 17.38 1.78
C PRO A 174 -32.86 16.48 1.33
N ILE A 175 -33.66 16.98 0.39
CA ILE A 175 -34.69 16.22 -0.32
C ILE A 175 -34.01 14.99 -0.96
N GLY A 176 -33.99 13.88 -0.23
CA GLY A 176 -34.10 12.56 -0.82
C GLY A 176 -35.58 12.39 -1.14
N ALA A 177 -35.87 12.25 -2.43
CA ALA A 177 -37.22 12.05 -2.95
C ALA A 177 -37.98 10.96 -2.16
N PRO A 178 -39.32 11.06 -2.02
CA PRO A 178 -40.12 9.92 -1.67
C PRO A 178 -40.03 8.93 -2.83
N ASP A 179 -39.20 7.89 -2.69
CA ASP A 179 -39.40 6.68 -3.47
C ASP A 179 -40.69 6.07 -2.96
N GLU A 180 -41.66 5.93 -3.86
CA GLU A 180 -42.89 5.18 -3.62
C GLU A 180 -42.52 3.79 -3.08
N SER A 181 -43.39 3.24 -2.24
CA SER A 181 -43.33 1.89 -1.66
C SER A 181 -42.46 1.72 -0.41
N PHE A 182 -42.96 2.20 0.74
CA PHE A 182 -42.99 1.33 1.91
C PHE A 182 -44.24 1.64 2.72
N ASP A 183 -45.04 0.61 2.91
CA ASP A 183 -46.46 0.67 3.26
C ASP A 183 -46.78 1.50 4.49
N ALA A 184 -47.82 2.32 4.34
CA ALA A 184 -48.64 2.78 5.45
C ALA A 184 -49.33 1.57 6.08
N VAL A 185 -48.68 0.94 7.07
CA VAL A 185 -49.35 0.07 8.03
C VAL A 185 -48.86 0.43 9.42
N GLU A 186 -49.70 1.22 10.08
CA GLU A 186 -50.07 1.05 11.48
C GLU A 186 -48.98 1.32 12.53
N TYR A 187 -48.85 2.59 12.89
CA TYR A 187 -48.33 3.00 14.20
C TYR A 187 -49.23 4.09 14.82
N ASP A 188 -50.54 3.86 14.76
CA ASP A 188 -51.55 4.66 15.45
C ASP A 188 -51.98 4.04 16.81
N ASP A 189 -51.30 2.98 17.28
CA ASP A 189 -51.75 2.20 18.45
C ASP A 189 -50.76 2.19 19.64
N LEU A 190 -49.92 3.23 19.78
CA LEU A 190 -49.10 3.44 20.99
C LEU A 190 -49.16 4.85 21.60
N MET A 191 -50.09 5.71 21.13
CA MET A 191 -50.39 7.01 21.75
C MET A 191 -51.64 7.00 22.64
N LEU A 192 -52.30 5.85 22.82
CA LEU A 192 -53.45 5.69 23.73
C LEU A 192 -53.17 4.82 24.97
N ALA A 193 -51.93 4.34 25.15
CA ALA A 193 -51.53 3.51 26.30
C ALA A 193 -50.57 4.22 27.27
N SER A 194 -50.59 5.56 27.36
CA SER A 194 -49.86 6.29 28.41
C SER A 194 -50.72 7.19 29.31
N GLU A 195 -52.03 7.30 29.03
CA GLU A 195 -52.98 7.65 30.08
C GLU A 195 -53.06 6.46 31.06
N TYR A 196 -52.90 6.71 32.35
CA TYR A 196 -52.94 5.75 33.46
C TYR A 196 -51.66 4.97 33.82
N ARG A 197 -50.54 5.65 34.10
CA ARG A 197 -49.58 5.12 35.10
C ARG A 197 -48.72 6.16 35.82
N TRP A 198 -49.35 7.18 36.41
CA TRP A 198 -48.78 7.90 37.55
C TRP A 198 -49.87 8.11 38.61
N ILE A 199 -50.21 7.01 39.27
CA ILE A 199 -50.77 7.03 40.62
C ILE A 199 -49.68 7.67 41.49
N PHE A 200 -49.98 8.87 42.02
CA PHE A 200 -49.26 9.45 43.17
C PHE A 200 -49.28 8.43 44.33
N PRO A 201 -48.28 8.44 45.22
CA PRO A 201 -48.08 7.39 46.24
C PRO A 201 -49.32 7.07 47.06
#